data_AF-B2CGF1-F1
#
_entry.id   AF-B2CGF1-F1
#
_cell.length_a   1.000
_cell.length_b   1.000
_cell.length_c   1.000
_cell.angle_alpha   90.00
_cell.angle_beta   90.00
_cell.angle_gamma   90.00
#
_symmetry.space_group_name_H-M   'P 1'
#
loop_
_entity.id
_entity.type
_entity.pdbx_description
1 polymer ?
#
loop_
_entity_poly.entity_id
_entity_poly.type
_entity_poly.pdbx_seq_one_letter_code
_entity_poly.pdbx_strand_id
1 'polypeptide(L)'
;MATAVKTSPRTVISRPLNHGIGLPLLAVALLLIHISIPQAAPYTSKFLLLSHRQPSTGLYSIGHGDVCFVLFKVLTLASLREGCMKYLLAPFARAMGVSKERKVIRFSEQGWILMYYSVFWPLGMLIWTKSSHFSDMDQLWTDWPQRDVDGLMKFYILTQLACWIQQVISVNFEARRKDYWLIVVHHFITITLILVSYVYHHTRVGSLILVMMDAIEILFPFAKCLRYLGHTTLCDVLFCLFFITWILSRHVLYLMTCWSVYSDVPRIIEQSCFMGSADDLHGPLPVPDDWWHLIEPWLYPNVLMMLWFGFICKVAIGVLDGRAADDVRSDDESDEEYQRTELEEGSKSFANGSGWQKSQLQPGRSVRCNGAAQIGNGGKKELTARSMAKKG
;
A
#
# COMPACT_ATOMS: atom_id res chain seq x y z
N MET A 1 -6.79 -29.88 41.28
CA MET A 1 -7.03 -29.77 39.83
C MET A 1 -7.26 -28.31 39.50
N ALA A 2 -6.20 -27.63 39.05
CA ALA A 2 -6.25 -26.22 38.68
C ALA A 2 -6.80 -26.09 37.25
N THR A 3 -7.92 -25.39 37.09
CA THR A 3 -8.52 -25.04 35.81
C THR A 3 -7.66 -23.96 35.14
N ALA A 4 -6.92 -24.37 34.11
CA ALA A 4 -6.17 -23.45 33.25
C ALA A 4 -7.14 -22.54 32.50
N VAL A 5 -7.11 -21.25 32.85
CA VAL A 5 -7.73 -20.17 32.07
C VAL A 5 -7.01 -20.11 30.73
N LYS A 6 -7.67 -20.60 29.69
CA LYS A 6 -7.20 -20.54 28.30
C LYS A 6 -7.32 -19.09 27.85
N THR A 7 -6.24 -18.34 27.92
CA THR A 7 -6.15 -16.97 27.39
C THR A 7 -6.33 -17.02 25.87
N SER A 8 -7.45 -16.50 25.40
CA SER A 8 -7.74 -16.32 23.98
C SER A 8 -6.87 -15.18 23.43
N PRO A 9 -6.20 -15.33 22.27
CA PRO A 9 -5.44 -14.26 21.65
C PRO A 9 -6.39 -13.36 20.85
N ARG A 10 -7.15 -12.48 21.54
CA ARG A 10 -7.95 -11.44 20.89
C ARG A 10 -7.91 -10.15 21.71
N THR A 11 -6.99 -9.26 21.30
CA THR A 11 -7.17 -7.80 21.14
C THR A 11 -5.82 -7.20 20.73
N VAL A 12 -5.46 -7.36 19.45
CA VAL A 12 -4.45 -6.53 18.78
C VAL A 12 -5.15 -5.76 17.67
N ILE A 13 -6.17 -5.00 18.04
CA ILE A 13 -6.82 -4.02 17.16
C ILE A 13 -6.89 -2.75 18.00
N SER A 14 -6.33 -1.66 17.45
CA SER A 14 -6.25 -0.29 18.02
C SER A 14 -5.00 0.13 18.82
N ARG A 15 -3.80 -0.33 18.46
CA ARG A 15 -2.60 0.52 18.68
C ARG A 15 -1.67 0.55 17.47
N PRO A 16 -1.87 1.50 16.55
CA PRO A 16 -0.74 2.06 15.82
C PRO A 16 -0.89 3.59 15.72
N LEU A 17 -0.79 4.33 16.83
CA LEU A 17 -0.75 5.81 16.74
C LEU A 17 0.11 6.50 17.82
N ASN A 18 0.85 5.72 18.63
CA ASN A 18 1.70 6.28 19.70
C ASN A 18 3.21 6.24 19.39
N HIS A 19 3.64 5.60 18.29
CA HIS A 19 5.02 5.70 17.81
C HIS A 19 5.20 6.84 16.76
N GLY A 20 4.11 7.52 16.42
CA GLY A 20 4.00 8.38 15.25
C GLY A 20 4.77 9.69 15.24
N ILE A 21 5.32 10.07 16.40
CA ILE A 21 6.05 11.32 16.55
C ILE A 21 7.56 11.07 16.43
N GLY A 22 8.03 9.85 16.67
CA GLY A 22 9.47 9.53 16.70
C GLY A 22 10.16 9.64 15.34
N LEU A 23 9.53 9.15 14.27
CA LEU A 23 10.12 9.18 12.92
C LEU A 23 10.21 10.60 12.35
N PRO A 24 9.15 11.44 12.43
CA PRO A 24 9.25 12.84 12.02
C PRO A 24 10.28 13.62 12.84
N LEU A 25 10.36 13.37 14.15
CA LEU A 25 11.35 14.03 15.01
C LEU A 25 12.78 13.66 14.62
N LEU A 26 13.05 12.41 14.22
CA LEU A 26 14.38 11.99 13.78
C LEU A 26 14.80 12.69 12.48
N ALA A 27 13.89 12.77 11.49
CA ALA A 27 14.15 13.46 10.23
C ALA A 27 14.37 14.96 10.44
N VAL A 28 13.54 15.60 11.27
CA VAL A 28 13.67 17.02 11.63
C VAL A 28 14.94 17.27 12.44
N ALA A 29 15.27 16.41 13.40
CA ALA A 29 16.50 16.52 14.19
C ALA A 29 17.75 16.46 13.31
N LEU A 30 17.80 15.56 12.33
CA LEU A 30 18.93 15.46 11.41
C LEU A 30 19.06 16.73 10.55
N LEU A 31 17.94 17.29 10.08
CA LEU A 31 17.93 18.57 9.37
C LEU A 31 18.40 19.73 10.25
N LEU A 32 17.92 19.79 11.50
CA LEU A 32 18.31 20.82 12.47
C LEU A 32 19.79 20.73 12.82
N ILE A 33 20.34 19.51 13.00
CA ILE A 33 21.77 19.29 13.24
C ILE A 33 22.59 19.80 12.05
N HIS A 34 22.15 19.49 10.81
CA HIS A 34 22.85 19.95 9.61
C HIS A 34 22.92 21.49 9.50
N ILE A 35 21.82 22.17 9.83
CA ILE A 35 21.73 23.63 9.76
C ILE A 35 22.45 24.30 10.94
N SER A 36 22.31 23.72 12.14
CA SER A 36 22.73 24.37 13.39
C SER A 36 24.16 24.05 13.78
N ILE A 37 24.75 22.96 13.27
CA ILE A 37 26.09 22.48 13.66
C ILE A 37 26.95 22.29 12.39
N PRO A 38 27.68 23.33 11.96
CA PRO A 38 28.54 23.26 10.77
C PRO A 38 29.59 22.14 10.83
N GLN A 39 30.10 21.80 12.03
CA GLN A 39 31.05 20.70 12.21
C GLN A 39 30.45 19.32 11.89
N ALA A 40 29.13 19.18 11.99
CA ALA A 40 28.41 17.95 11.65
C ALA A 40 28.05 17.85 10.16
N ALA A 41 28.25 18.90 9.36
CA ALA A 41 27.90 18.95 7.95
C ALA A 41 28.53 17.83 7.09
N PRO A 42 29.82 17.44 7.28
CA PRO A 42 30.42 16.34 6.52
C PRO A 42 29.74 14.97 6.75
N TYR A 43 29.14 14.77 7.91
CA TYR A 43 28.45 13.52 8.27
C TYR A 43 26.98 13.55 7.85
N THR A 44 26.31 14.69 8.06
CA THR A 44 24.87 14.85 7.77
C THR A 44 24.57 15.07 6.28
N SER A 45 25.50 15.65 5.52
CA SER A 45 25.34 15.89 4.07
C SER A 45 25.09 14.60 3.28
N LYS A 46 25.66 13.46 3.70
CA LYS A 46 25.46 12.14 3.06
C LYS A 46 24.00 11.67 3.09
N PHE A 47 23.21 12.15 4.05
CA PHE A 47 21.79 11.81 4.18
C PHE A 47 20.89 12.78 3.42
N LEU A 48 21.30 14.05 3.30
CA LEU A 48 20.48 15.14 2.76
C LEU A 48 20.73 15.42 1.28
N LEU A 49 21.99 15.25 0.83
CA LEU A 49 22.46 15.59 -0.50
C LEU A 49 22.90 14.32 -1.25
N LEU A 50 22.83 14.38 -2.58
CA LEU A 50 23.38 13.34 -3.43
C LEU A 50 24.90 13.25 -3.24
N SER A 51 25.38 12.03 -2.98
CA SER A 51 26.80 11.75 -2.82
C SER A 51 27.51 11.56 -4.17
N HIS A 52 28.83 11.71 -4.19
CA HIS A 52 29.72 11.42 -5.33
C HIS A 52 29.51 12.30 -6.57
N ARG A 53 29.39 13.61 -6.36
CA ARG A 53 29.38 14.58 -7.46
C ARG A 53 30.78 14.73 -8.04
N GLN A 54 30.92 14.54 -9.35
CA GLN A 54 32.18 14.68 -10.06
C GLN A 54 32.46 16.17 -10.37
N PRO A 55 33.62 16.74 -9.95
CA PRO A 55 33.89 18.16 -10.15
C PRO A 55 34.02 18.58 -11.62
N SER A 56 34.51 17.69 -12.49
CA SER A 56 34.78 17.99 -13.90
C SER A 56 33.53 18.03 -14.77
N THR A 57 32.60 17.10 -14.58
CA THR A 57 31.39 16.95 -15.40
C THR A 57 30.14 17.48 -14.70
N GLY A 58 30.17 17.62 -13.37
CA GLY A 58 29.00 17.95 -12.56
C GLY A 58 28.00 16.81 -12.39
N LEU A 59 28.26 15.65 -12.99
CA LEU A 59 27.46 14.43 -12.90
C LEU A 59 27.73 13.68 -11.59
N TYR A 60 26.95 12.62 -11.33
CA TYR A 60 27.05 11.85 -10.11
C TYR A 60 27.36 10.39 -10.40
N SER A 61 28.37 9.85 -9.73
CA SER A 61 28.71 8.43 -9.80
C SER A 61 28.03 7.64 -8.69
N ILE A 62 28.00 6.32 -8.83
CA ILE A 62 27.43 5.41 -7.82
C ILE A 62 28.43 5.20 -6.69
N GLY A 63 27.95 5.12 -5.44
CA GLY A 63 28.80 4.65 -4.35
C GLY A 63 28.10 4.52 -2.99
N HIS A 64 28.84 4.06 -1.98
CA HIS A 64 28.27 3.68 -0.67
C HIS A 64 27.51 4.79 0.06
N GLY A 65 27.86 6.06 -0.16
CA GLY A 65 27.11 7.21 0.37
C GLY A 65 25.63 7.24 -0.03
N ASP A 66 25.26 6.59 -1.13
CA ASP A 66 23.86 6.50 -1.59
C ASP A 66 22.99 5.72 -0.61
N VAL A 67 23.56 4.78 0.16
CA VAL A 67 22.83 4.02 1.19
C VAL A 67 22.31 4.95 2.29
N CYS A 68 23.13 5.91 2.74
CA CYS A 68 22.72 6.90 3.73
C CYS A 68 21.56 7.75 3.22
N PHE A 69 21.64 8.17 1.95
CA PHE A 69 20.59 8.94 1.29
C PHE A 69 19.27 8.14 1.21
N VAL A 70 19.33 6.88 0.76
CA VAL A 70 18.14 6.01 0.66
C VAL A 70 17.50 5.79 2.03
N LEU A 71 18.29 5.47 3.06
CA LEU A 71 17.78 5.29 4.43
C LEU A 71 17.09 6.56 4.96
N PHE A 72 17.69 7.72 4.72
CA PHE A 72 17.07 8.99 5.09
C PHE A 72 15.75 9.24 4.34
N LYS A 73 15.69 8.92 3.04
CA LYS A 73 14.45 9.02 2.26
C LYS A 73 13.38 8.06 2.75
N VAL A 74 13.72 6.82 3.15
CA VAL A 74 12.77 5.89 3.78
C VAL A 74 12.14 6.50 5.03
N LEU A 75 12.95 7.06 5.92
CA LEU A 75 12.48 7.72 7.15
C LEU A 75 11.61 8.94 6.86
N THR A 76 12.04 9.77 5.89
CA THR A 76 11.31 10.97 5.47
C THR A 76 9.95 10.61 4.87
N LEU A 77 9.90 9.61 3.99
CA LEU A 77 8.66 9.15 3.35
C LEU A 77 7.71 8.51 4.37
N ALA A 78 8.23 7.71 5.32
CA ALA A 78 7.41 7.16 6.40
C ALA A 78 6.78 8.26 7.27
N SER A 79 7.57 9.30 7.60
CA SER A 79 7.11 10.47 8.37
C SER A 79 6.07 11.28 7.62
N LEU A 80 6.31 11.53 6.33
CA LEU A 80 5.40 12.27 5.46
C LEU A 80 4.10 11.50 5.25
N ARG A 81 4.16 10.18 5.05
CA ARG A 81 2.99 9.28 4.98
C ARG A 81 2.09 9.44 6.18
N GLU A 82 2.66 9.27 7.37
CA GLU A 82 1.90 9.38 8.61
C GLU A 82 1.32 10.79 8.81
N GLY A 83 2.12 11.82 8.57
CA GLY A 83 1.68 13.21 8.65
C GLY A 83 0.53 13.52 7.71
N CYS A 84 0.65 13.16 6.43
CA CYS A 84 -0.39 13.36 5.42
C CYS A 84 -1.66 12.57 5.76
N MET A 85 -1.53 11.30 6.16
CA MET A 85 -2.69 10.49 6.55
C MET A 85 -3.43 11.09 7.75
N LYS A 86 -2.70 11.46 8.81
CA LYS A 86 -3.30 11.93 10.07
C LYS A 86 -3.85 13.35 9.99
N TYR A 87 -3.12 14.27 9.35
CA TYR A 87 -3.41 15.71 9.41
C TYR A 87 -4.09 16.26 8.15
N LEU A 88 -4.02 15.57 7.01
CA LEU A 88 -4.63 16.04 5.76
C LEU A 88 -5.76 15.12 5.28
N LEU A 89 -5.44 13.84 5.04
CA LEU A 89 -6.34 12.91 4.35
C LEU A 89 -7.49 12.40 5.24
N ALA A 90 -7.20 12.03 6.50
CA ALA A 90 -8.24 11.54 7.40
C ALA A 90 -9.25 12.65 7.80
N PRO A 91 -8.84 13.90 8.08
CA PRO A 91 -9.77 15.01 8.26
C PRO A 91 -10.58 15.31 6.99
N PHE A 92 -9.94 15.29 5.82
CA PHE A 92 -10.61 15.49 4.53
C PHE A 92 -11.69 14.43 4.28
N ALA A 93 -11.39 13.15 4.50
CA ALA A 93 -12.36 12.06 4.34
C ALA A 93 -13.59 12.24 5.24
N ARG A 94 -13.37 12.62 6.51
CA ARG A 94 -14.45 12.88 7.47
C ARG A 94 -15.29 14.10 7.07
N ALA A 95 -14.63 15.17 6.61
CA ALA A 95 -15.31 16.36 6.10
C ALA A 95 -16.19 16.06 4.88
N MET A 96 -15.77 15.10 4.04
CA MET A 96 -16.53 14.61 2.90
C MET A 96 -17.61 13.56 3.27
N GLY A 97 -17.84 13.30 4.55
CA GLY A 97 -18.94 12.45 5.03
C GLY A 97 -18.58 10.98 5.28
N VAL A 98 -17.30 10.59 5.22
CA VAL A 98 -16.88 9.21 5.56
C VAL A 98 -16.83 9.05 7.09
N SER A 99 -17.82 8.33 7.64
CA SER A 99 -17.99 8.17 9.10
C SER A 99 -17.28 6.95 9.69
N LYS A 100 -17.18 5.84 8.96
CA LYS A 100 -16.57 4.59 9.44
C LYS A 100 -15.04 4.73 9.50
N GLU A 101 -14.45 4.58 10.69
CA GLU A 101 -12.99 4.75 10.91
C GLU A 101 -12.13 3.86 9.99
N ARG A 102 -12.53 2.60 9.79
CA ARG A 102 -11.85 1.69 8.86
C ARG A 102 -11.81 2.24 7.42
N LYS A 103 -12.91 2.85 6.94
CA LYS A 103 -12.98 3.46 5.61
C LYS A 103 -12.12 4.72 5.53
N VAL A 104 -12.07 5.52 6.60
CA VAL A 104 -11.18 6.69 6.69
C VAL A 104 -9.71 6.28 6.58
N ILE A 105 -9.30 5.22 7.28
CA ILE A 105 -7.93 4.70 7.21
C ILE A 105 -7.62 4.21 5.79
N ARG A 106 -8.49 3.39 5.19
CA ARG A 106 -8.29 2.88 3.81
C ARG A 106 -8.26 4.00 2.77
N PHE A 107 -9.14 4.98 2.90
CA PHE A 107 -9.10 6.18 2.07
C PHE A 107 -7.77 6.91 2.21
N SER A 108 -7.27 7.06 3.44
CA SER A 108 -6.01 7.77 3.70
C SER A 108 -4.80 7.00 3.18
N GLU A 109 -4.81 5.66 3.24
CA GLU A 109 -3.79 4.81 2.63
C GLU A 109 -3.73 5.01 1.10
N GLN A 110 -4.88 4.97 0.42
CA GLN A 110 -4.96 5.21 -1.03
C GLN A 110 -4.63 6.66 -1.40
N GLY A 111 -5.08 7.62 -0.60
CA GLY A 111 -4.79 9.04 -0.80
C GLY A 111 -3.31 9.35 -0.68
N TRP A 112 -2.58 8.69 0.23
CA TRP A 112 -1.13 8.84 0.33
C TRP A 112 -0.42 8.38 -0.94
N ILE A 113 -0.78 7.20 -1.45
CA ILE A 113 -0.22 6.64 -2.69
C ILE A 113 -0.48 7.61 -3.84
N LEU A 114 -1.71 8.11 -3.96
CA LEU A 114 -2.09 9.11 -4.96
C LEU A 114 -1.24 10.39 -4.86
N MET A 115 -1.06 10.94 -3.66
CA MET A 115 -0.24 12.14 -3.45
C MET A 115 1.22 11.93 -3.87
N TYR A 116 1.80 10.77 -3.53
CA TYR A 116 3.18 10.45 -3.89
C TYR A 116 3.37 10.35 -5.41
N TYR A 117 2.57 9.53 -6.08
CA TYR A 117 2.73 9.30 -7.52
C TYR A 117 2.29 10.50 -8.37
N SER A 118 1.41 11.37 -7.86
CA SER A 118 1.09 12.66 -8.51
C SER A 118 2.30 13.60 -8.61
N VAL A 119 3.37 13.36 -7.84
CA VAL A 119 4.63 14.12 -7.91
C VAL A 119 5.70 13.33 -8.66
N PHE A 120 5.89 12.05 -8.30
CA PHE A 120 6.99 11.25 -8.84
C PHE A 120 6.77 10.75 -10.26
N TRP A 121 5.53 10.45 -10.66
CA TRP A 121 5.27 10.02 -12.03
C TRP A 121 5.50 11.16 -13.04
N PRO A 122 5.00 12.41 -12.83
CA PRO A 122 5.34 13.52 -13.72
C PRO A 122 6.84 13.84 -13.74
N LEU A 123 7.54 13.68 -12.62
CA LEU A 123 9.00 13.82 -12.58
C LEU A 123 9.69 12.76 -13.46
N GLY A 124 9.26 11.50 -13.38
CA GLY A 124 9.75 10.43 -14.24
C GLY A 124 9.46 10.71 -15.72
N MET A 125 8.24 11.17 -16.05
CA MET A 125 7.87 11.60 -17.40
C MET A 125 8.74 12.76 -17.90
N LEU A 126 9.08 13.73 -17.04
CA LEU A 126 9.98 14.83 -17.39
C LEU A 126 11.39 14.33 -17.72
N ILE A 127 11.92 13.39 -16.93
CA ILE A 127 13.22 12.77 -17.16
C ILE A 127 13.21 12.01 -18.50
N TRP A 128 12.18 11.21 -18.74
CA TRP A 128 12.03 10.41 -19.95
C TRP A 128 11.86 11.28 -21.20
N THR A 129 10.95 12.26 -21.19
CA THR A 129 10.71 13.14 -22.36
C THR A 129 11.91 14.02 -22.74
N LYS A 130 12.78 14.31 -21.78
CA LYS A 130 14.02 15.07 -22.01
C LYS A 130 15.23 14.20 -22.36
N SER A 131 15.10 12.88 -22.32
CA SER A 131 16.19 11.99 -22.61
C SER A 131 16.29 11.68 -24.10
N SER A 132 17.49 11.27 -24.55
CA SER A 132 17.71 10.86 -25.94
C SER A 132 16.93 9.60 -26.34
N HIS A 133 16.48 8.81 -25.37
CA HIS A 133 15.79 7.52 -25.53
C HIS A 133 14.25 7.64 -25.50
N PHE A 134 13.70 8.85 -25.53
CA PHE A 134 12.24 9.04 -25.55
C PHE A 134 11.56 8.40 -26.78
N SER A 135 12.21 8.49 -27.95
CA SER A 135 11.66 8.02 -29.23
C SER A 135 12.52 6.96 -29.92
N ASP A 136 13.59 6.52 -29.27
CA ASP A 136 14.53 5.55 -29.81
C ASP A 136 14.96 4.59 -28.70
N MET A 137 14.53 3.34 -28.81
CA MET A 137 14.84 2.29 -27.84
C MET A 137 16.30 1.85 -27.92
N ASP A 138 16.97 2.03 -29.06
CA ASP A 138 18.40 1.71 -29.20
C ASP A 138 19.24 2.56 -28.24
N GLN A 139 18.83 3.82 -28.04
CA GLN A 139 19.49 4.77 -27.13
C GLN A 139 19.40 4.36 -25.66
N LEU A 140 18.60 3.35 -25.29
CA LEU A 140 18.62 2.79 -23.94
C LEU A 140 19.94 2.07 -23.64
N TRP A 141 20.62 1.58 -24.68
CA TRP A 141 21.77 0.68 -24.59
C TRP A 141 23.09 1.29 -25.05
N THR A 142 23.05 2.48 -25.68
CA THR A 142 24.25 3.19 -26.14
C THR A 142 25.12 3.68 -24.97
N ASP A 143 26.44 3.72 -25.21
CA ASP A 143 27.46 4.19 -24.27
C ASP A 143 27.45 3.47 -22.91
N TRP A 144 26.96 2.24 -22.88
CA TRP A 144 27.01 1.41 -21.68
C TRP A 144 28.46 0.92 -21.44
N PRO A 145 28.98 0.97 -20.20
CA PRO A 145 28.33 1.40 -18.96
C PRO A 145 28.42 2.93 -18.70
N GLN A 146 27.26 3.53 -18.41
CA GLN A 146 27.18 4.93 -17.98
C GLN A 146 27.41 5.06 -16.48
N ARG A 147 28.68 5.22 -16.11
CA ARG A 147 29.10 5.28 -14.70
C ARG A 147 28.62 6.52 -13.97
N ASP A 148 28.49 7.61 -14.71
CA ASP A 148 28.04 8.90 -14.22
C ASP A 148 26.64 9.21 -14.77
N VAL A 149 25.74 9.67 -13.89
CA VAL A 149 24.36 10.01 -14.23
C VAL A 149 24.02 11.43 -13.81
N ASP A 150 23.01 12.01 -14.48
CA ASP A 150 22.48 13.31 -14.09
C ASP A 150 21.93 13.28 -12.65
N GLY A 151 22.07 14.40 -11.94
CA GLY A 151 21.63 14.51 -10.55
C GLY A 151 20.13 14.26 -10.37
N LEU A 152 19.30 14.70 -11.32
CA LEU A 152 17.85 14.49 -11.26
C LEU A 152 17.50 13.00 -11.45
N MET A 153 18.17 12.34 -12.39
CA MET A 153 18.03 10.89 -12.60
C MET A 153 18.43 10.09 -11.36
N LYS A 154 19.59 10.43 -10.76
CA LYS A 154 20.06 9.77 -9.54
C LYS A 154 19.11 9.99 -8.37
N PHE A 155 18.66 11.22 -8.17
CA PHE A 155 17.65 11.56 -7.16
C PHE A 155 16.38 10.74 -7.34
N TYR A 156 15.88 10.66 -8.58
CA TYR A 156 14.67 9.93 -8.91
C TYR A 156 14.81 8.43 -8.59
N ILE A 157 15.84 7.75 -9.10
CA ILE A 157 16.05 6.31 -8.88
C ILE A 157 16.22 5.99 -7.39
N LEU A 158 17.07 6.74 -6.67
CA LEU A 158 17.31 6.49 -5.24
C LEU A 158 16.07 6.77 -4.38
N THR A 159 15.26 7.77 -4.74
CA THR A 159 14.03 8.07 -4.00
C THR A 159 12.93 7.05 -4.31
N GLN A 160 12.85 6.55 -5.54
CA GLN A 160 11.96 5.45 -5.91
C GLN A 160 12.33 4.18 -5.14
N LEU A 161 13.62 3.81 -5.10
CA LEU A 161 14.11 2.70 -4.28
C LEU A 161 13.70 2.86 -2.80
N ALA A 162 13.88 4.06 -2.24
CA ALA A 162 13.47 4.36 -0.87
C ALA A 162 11.96 4.22 -0.67
N CYS A 163 11.14 4.64 -1.63
CA CYS A 163 9.69 4.47 -1.58
C CYS A 163 9.28 3.00 -1.56
N TRP A 164 9.86 2.17 -2.42
CA TRP A 164 9.57 0.73 -2.46
C TRP A 164 9.99 0.02 -1.16
N ILE A 165 11.16 0.37 -0.59
CA ILE A 165 11.57 -0.14 0.73
C ILE A 165 10.60 0.33 1.83
N GLN A 166 10.20 1.60 1.79
CA GLN A 166 9.23 2.15 2.74
C GLN A 166 7.87 1.43 2.66
N GLN A 167 7.40 1.08 1.46
CA GLN A 167 6.15 0.33 1.26
C GLN A 167 6.23 -1.10 1.83
N VAL A 168 7.39 -1.77 1.76
CA VAL A 168 7.60 -3.06 2.46
C VAL A 168 7.42 -2.90 3.96
N ILE A 169 7.92 -1.81 4.55
CA ILE A 169 7.72 -1.55 5.97
C ILE A 169 6.22 -1.32 6.24
N SER A 170 5.55 -0.49 5.44
CA SER A 170 4.12 -0.21 5.59
C SER A 170 3.22 -1.45 5.49
N VAL A 171 3.43 -2.32 4.50
CA VAL A 171 2.58 -3.51 4.30
C VAL A 171 2.66 -4.48 5.48
N ASN A 172 3.75 -4.46 6.25
CA ASN A 172 3.90 -5.28 7.46
C ASN A 172 3.21 -4.68 8.69
N PHE A 173 2.98 -3.37 8.71
CA PHE A 173 2.21 -2.70 9.77
C PHE A 173 0.72 -2.62 9.47
N GLU A 174 0.33 -2.68 8.19
CA GLU A 174 -1.07 -2.70 7.76
C GLU A 174 -1.72 -4.06 8.02
N ALA A 175 -3.06 -4.07 8.14
CA ALA A 175 -3.81 -5.31 8.27
C ALA A 175 -3.63 -6.19 7.03
N ARG A 176 -3.18 -7.43 7.24
CA ARG A 176 -2.92 -8.41 6.17
C ARG A 176 -4.19 -8.72 5.38
N ARG A 177 -4.10 -8.59 4.06
CA ARG A 177 -5.14 -8.96 3.09
C ARG A 177 -4.89 -10.35 2.49
N LYS A 178 -5.89 -10.92 1.81
CA LYS A 178 -5.77 -12.18 1.04
C LYS A 178 -4.59 -12.19 0.05
N ASP A 179 -4.18 -11.04 -0.50
CA ASP A 179 -3.08 -10.90 -1.46
C ASP A 179 -1.72 -10.53 -0.83
N TYR A 180 -1.58 -10.61 0.51
CA TYR A 180 -0.38 -10.16 1.22
C TYR A 180 0.93 -10.73 0.67
N TRP A 181 1.04 -12.05 0.49
CA TRP A 181 2.28 -12.67 0.01
C TRP A 181 2.61 -12.29 -1.44
N LEU A 182 1.57 -12.13 -2.28
CA LEU A 182 1.75 -11.71 -3.66
C LEU A 182 2.33 -10.30 -3.72
N ILE A 183 1.81 -9.38 -2.89
CA ILE A 183 2.32 -8.03 -2.77
C ILE A 183 3.75 -8.02 -2.21
N VAL A 184 4.05 -8.79 -1.16
CA VAL A 184 5.40 -8.83 -0.56
C VAL A 184 6.43 -9.36 -1.57
N VAL A 185 6.14 -10.45 -2.27
CA VAL A 185 7.02 -11.00 -3.30
C VAL A 185 7.24 -9.98 -4.43
N HIS A 186 6.17 -9.30 -4.87
CA HIS A 186 6.28 -8.23 -5.85
C HIS A 186 7.25 -7.12 -5.40
N HIS A 187 7.15 -6.67 -4.14
CA HIS A 187 8.03 -5.62 -3.63
C HIS A 187 9.50 -6.05 -3.63
N PHE A 188 9.80 -7.30 -3.24
CA PHE A 188 11.17 -7.81 -3.30
C PHE A 188 11.69 -7.88 -4.74
N ILE A 189 10.87 -8.34 -5.69
CA ILE A 189 11.25 -8.37 -7.11
C ILE A 189 11.54 -6.94 -7.60
N THR A 190 10.65 -5.99 -7.34
CA THR A 190 10.81 -4.60 -7.80
C THR A 190 12.03 -3.92 -7.17
N ILE A 191 12.26 -4.10 -5.86
CA ILE A 191 13.46 -3.57 -5.18
C ILE A 191 14.73 -4.15 -5.81
N THR A 192 14.77 -5.47 -6.04
CA THR A 192 15.91 -6.12 -6.69
C THR A 192 16.13 -5.59 -8.10
N LEU A 193 15.07 -5.43 -8.92
CA LEU A 193 15.18 -4.88 -10.26
C LEU A 193 15.73 -3.45 -10.26
N ILE A 194 15.25 -2.59 -9.35
CA ILE A 194 15.76 -1.22 -9.21
C ILE A 194 17.24 -1.25 -8.80
N LEU A 195 17.61 -2.03 -7.79
CA LEU A 195 18.99 -2.14 -7.31
C LEU A 195 19.94 -2.67 -8.39
N VAL A 196 19.57 -3.74 -9.08
CA VAL A 196 20.37 -4.32 -10.17
C VAL A 196 20.50 -3.32 -11.31
N SER A 197 19.40 -2.68 -11.74
CA SER A 197 19.47 -1.66 -12.79
C SER A 197 20.40 -0.49 -12.42
N TYR A 198 20.44 -0.12 -11.14
CA TYR A 198 21.33 0.93 -10.64
C TYR A 198 22.78 0.45 -10.62
N VAL A 199 23.09 -0.66 -9.94
CA VAL A 199 24.46 -1.17 -9.77
C VAL A 199 25.13 -1.54 -11.10
N TYR A 200 24.37 -2.09 -12.05
CA TYR A 200 24.89 -2.43 -13.38
C TYR A 200 24.81 -1.28 -14.40
N HIS A 201 24.55 -0.04 -13.95
CA HIS A 201 24.51 1.15 -14.81
C HIS A 201 23.45 1.10 -15.95
N HIS A 202 22.38 0.34 -15.75
CA HIS A 202 21.20 0.27 -16.63
C HIS A 202 20.11 1.28 -16.20
N THR A 203 20.52 2.49 -15.83
CA THR A 203 19.64 3.51 -15.26
C THR A 203 18.60 4.04 -16.26
N ARG A 204 18.95 4.10 -17.56
CA ARG A 204 18.04 4.50 -18.64
C ARG A 204 16.82 3.59 -18.72
N VAL A 205 17.04 2.29 -18.97
CA VAL A 205 15.95 1.29 -19.01
C VAL A 205 15.25 1.14 -17.66
N GLY A 206 15.97 1.20 -16.54
CA GLY A 206 15.38 1.16 -15.21
C GLY A 206 14.40 2.30 -14.98
N SER A 207 14.75 3.52 -15.37
CA SER A 207 13.88 4.70 -15.26
C SER A 207 12.64 4.61 -16.18
N LEU A 208 12.80 4.09 -17.39
CA LEU A 208 11.68 3.87 -18.31
C LEU A 208 10.69 2.86 -17.73
N ILE A 209 11.19 1.74 -17.20
CA ILE A 209 10.36 0.74 -16.51
C ILE A 209 9.59 1.38 -15.35
N LEU A 210 10.24 2.17 -14.50
CA LEU A 210 9.54 2.88 -13.40
C LEU A 210 8.42 3.79 -13.92
N VAL A 211 8.67 4.59 -14.94
CA VAL A 211 7.67 5.51 -15.52
C VAL A 211 6.46 4.76 -16.08
N MET A 212 6.69 3.66 -16.80
CA MET A 212 5.61 2.81 -17.30
C MET A 212 4.86 2.15 -16.15
N MET A 213 5.58 1.72 -15.11
CA MET A 213 5.01 1.00 -13.98
C MET A 213 4.09 1.92 -13.14
N ASP A 214 4.52 3.14 -12.87
CA ASP A 214 3.87 4.04 -11.93
C ASP A 214 2.59 4.71 -12.48
N ALA A 215 2.35 4.69 -13.79
CA ALA A 215 1.19 5.38 -14.40
C ALA A 215 -0.16 4.92 -13.80
N ILE A 216 -0.29 3.61 -13.55
CA ILE A 216 -1.51 3.02 -12.98
C ILE A 216 -1.68 3.33 -11.49
N GLU A 217 -0.59 3.68 -10.79
CA GLU A 217 -0.58 3.99 -9.36
C GLU A 217 -1.18 5.37 -9.05
N ILE A 218 -1.52 6.15 -10.09
CA ILE A 218 -2.39 7.32 -9.96
C ILE A 218 -3.85 6.91 -10.14
N LEU A 219 -4.16 6.21 -11.23
CA LEU A 219 -5.54 5.90 -11.61
C LEU A 219 -6.23 4.97 -10.61
N PHE A 220 -5.54 3.93 -10.14
CA PHE A 220 -6.12 2.93 -9.25
C PHE A 220 -6.46 3.50 -7.86
N PRO A 221 -5.54 4.16 -7.14
CA PRO A 221 -5.87 4.78 -5.85
C PRO A 221 -6.88 5.92 -5.99
N PHE A 222 -6.86 6.65 -7.10
CA PHE A 222 -7.87 7.70 -7.34
C PHE A 222 -9.28 7.11 -7.48
N ALA A 223 -9.43 6.04 -8.27
CA ALA A 223 -10.70 5.32 -8.38
C ALA A 223 -11.19 4.81 -7.01
N LYS A 224 -10.29 4.25 -6.19
CA LYS A 224 -10.59 3.81 -4.82
C LYS A 224 -11.02 4.96 -3.91
N CYS A 225 -10.31 6.08 -3.93
CA CYS A 225 -10.69 7.28 -3.17
C CYS A 225 -12.11 7.74 -3.55
N LEU A 226 -12.44 7.82 -4.84
CA LEU A 226 -13.80 8.18 -5.29
C LEU A 226 -14.86 7.17 -4.84
N ARG A 227 -14.54 5.87 -4.84
CA ARG A 227 -15.44 4.82 -4.30
C ARG A 227 -15.74 5.06 -2.83
N TYR A 228 -14.72 5.35 -2.01
CA TYR A 228 -14.91 5.63 -0.58
C TYR A 228 -15.73 6.90 -0.31
N LEU A 229 -15.69 7.87 -1.22
CA LEU A 229 -16.51 9.08 -1.18
C LEU A 229 -17.92 8.90 -1.77
N GLY A 230 -18.25 7.71 -2.30
CA GLY A 230 -19.56 7.40 -2.87
C GLY A 230 -19.76 7.85 -4.33
N HIS A 231 -18.70 8.32 -5.01
CA HIS A 231 -18.75 8.73 -6.42
C HIS A 231 -18.55 7.53 -7.36
N THR A 232 -19.58 6.69 -7.46
CA THR A 232 -19.53 5.41 -8.20
C THR A 232 -19.33 5.58 -9.71
N THR A 233 -20.03 6.51 -10.37
CA THR A 233 -19.89 6.74 -11.82
C THR A 233 -18.47 7.16 -12.21
N LEU A 234 -17.86 8.10 -11.46
CA LEU A 234 -16.49 8.52 -11.73
C LEU A 234 -15.48 7.42 -11.42
N CYS A 235 -15.75 6.60 -10.40
CA CYS A 235 -14.96 5.41 -10.09
C CYS A 235 -14.95 4.44 -11.29
N ASP A 236 -16.10 4.15 -11.89
CA ASP A 236 -16.20 3.23 -13.02
C ASP A 236 -15.50 3.78 -14.28
N VAL A 237 -15.60 5.10 -14.54
CA VAL A 237 -14.84 5.78 -15.61
C VAL A 237 -13.33 5.66 -15.39
N LEU A 238 -12.86 5.95 -14.17
CA LEU A 238 -11.43 5.81 -13.84
C LEU A 238 -10.97 4.35 -13.90
N PHE A 239 -11.82 3.39 -13.56
CA PHE A 239 -11.52 1.97 -13.72
C PHE A 239 -11.32 1.60 -15.20
N CYS A 240 -12.15 2.11 -16.10
CA CYS A 240 -11.97 1.91 -17.55
C CYS A 240 -10.64 2.53 -18.04
N LEU A 241 -10.31 3.74 -17.59
CA LEU A 241 -9.02 4.38 -17.92
C LEU A 241 -7.84 3.58 -17.35
N PHE A 242 -7.95 3.10 -16.12
CA PHE A 242 -6.97 2.21 -15.49
C PHE A 242 -6.77 0.93 -16.32
N PHE A 243 -7.86 0.30 -16.76
CA PHE A 243 -7.83 -0.93 -17.56
C PHE A 243 -7.08 -0.73 -18.88
N ILE A 244 -7.42 0.34 -19.62
CA ILE A 244 -6.75 0.68 -20.88
C ILE A 244 -5.26 0.98 -20.64
N THR A 245 -4.96 1.78 -19.62
CA THR A 245 -3.58 2.15 -19.28
C THR A 245 -2.76 0.93 -18.85
N TRP A 246 -3.36 -0.02 -18.13
CA TRP A 246 -2.73 -1.29 -17.76
C TRP A 246 -2.29 -2.06 -19.01
N ILE A 247 -3.20 -2.26 -19.97
CA ILE A 247 -2.90 -3.00 -21.21
C ILE A 247 -1.77 -2.31 -21.97
N LEU A 248 -1.86 -1.00 -22.19
CA LEU A 248 -0.84 -0.25 -22.93
C LEU A 248 0.52 -0.30 -22.23
N SER A 249 0.58 -0.03 -20.93
CA SER A 249 1.85 0.03 -20.21
C SER A 249 2.48 -1.36 -20.02
N ARG A 250 1.70 -2.41 -19.72
CA ARG A 250 2.22 -3.75 -19.35
C ARG A 250 2.29 -4.75 -20.49
N HIS A 251 1.31 -4.74 -21.39
CA HIS A 251 1.23 -5.73 -22.46
C HIS A 251 1.71 -5.20 -23.80
N VAL A 252 1.92 -3.89 -23.93
CA VAL A 252 2.52 -3.29 -25.13
C VAL A 252 3.91 -2.73 -24.79
N LEU A 253 3.99 -1.63 -24.05
CA LEU A 253 5.25 -0.90 -23.84
C LEU A 253 6.29 -1.69 -23.05
N TYR A 254 5.88 -2.39 -21.99
CA TYR A 254 6.80 -3.24 -21.22
C TYR A 254 7.31 -4.43 -22.06
N LEU A 255 6.45 -5.10 -22.85
CA LEU A 255 6.90 -6.17 -23.75
C LEU A 255 7.82 -5.65 -24.86
N MET A 256 7.57 -4.45 -25.39
CA MET A 256 8.49 -3.78 -26.32
C MET A 256 9.85 -3.49 -25.66
N THR A 257 9.85 -3.09 -24.39
CA THR A 257 11.10 -2.86 -23.63
C THR A 257 11.84 -4.16 -23.38
N CYS A 258 11.15 -5.24 -23.02
CA CYS A 258 11.74 -6.58 -22.93
C CYS A 258 12.28 -7.04 -24.29
N TRP A 259 11.59 -6.74 -25.39
CA TRP A 259 12.06 -7.06 -26.74
C TRP A 259 13.37 -6.34 -27.04
N SER A 260 13.43 -5.04 -26.70
CA SER A 260 14.65 -4.24 -26.84
C SER A 260 15.81 -4.80 -26.00
N VAL A 261 15.55 -5.27 -24.77
CA VAL A 261 16.57 -5.97 -23.97
C VAL A 261 17.11 -7.20 -24.73
N TYR A 262 16.23 -7.96 -25.37
CA TYR A 262 16.61 -9.16 -26.11
C TYR A 262 17.33 -8.87 -27.43
N SER A 263 16.84 -7.92 -28.24
CA SER A 263 17.36 -7.65 -29.58
C SER A 263 18.54 -6.67 -29.58
N ASP A 264 18.50 -5.65 -28.73
CA ASP A 264 19.37 -4.49 -28.86
C ASP A 264 20.60 -4.60 -27.95
N VAL A 265 20.47 -5.24 -26.79
CA VAL A 265 21.62 -5.50 -25.89
C VAL A 265 22.75 -6.26 -26.60
N PRO A 266 22.54 -7.45 -27.19
CA PRO A 266 23.62 -8.18 -27.85
C PRO A 266 24.11 -7.48 -29.12
N ARG A 267 23.29 -6.60 -29.73
CA ARG A 267 23.64 -5.85 -30.94
C ARG A 267 24.46 -4.60 -30.65
N ILE A 268 24.19 -3.90 -29.56
CA ILE A 268 24.74 -2.58 -29.24
C ILE A 268 25.84 -2.67 -28.16
N ILE A 269 25.64 -3.50 -27.13
CA ILE A 269 26.63 -3.67 -26.08
C ILE A 269 27.62 -4.72 -26.57
N GLU A 270 28.86 -4.30 -26.86
CA GLU A 270 29.94 -5.22 -27.21
C GLU A 270 30.17 -6.20 -26.04
N GLN A 271 29.68 -7.43 -26.19
CA GLN A 271 29.76 -8.48 -25.19
C GLN A 271 31.19 -9.02 -25.11
N SER A 272 32.08 -8.27 -24.45
CA SER A 272 33.41 -8.77 -24.12
C SER A 272 33.49 -9.12 -22.64
N CYS A 273 33.08 -10.34 -22.30
CA CYS A 273 33.27 -10.88 -20.96
C CYS A 273 34.70 -11.43 -20.86
N PHE A 274 35.51 -10.86 -19.98
CA PHE A 274 36.87 -11.33 -19.71
C PHE A 274 36.94 -11.93 -18.31
N MET A 275 37.63 -13.07 -18.17
CA MET A 275 37.90 -13.75 -16.91
C MET A 275 39.40 -13.76 -16.63
N GLY A 276 39.79 -13.54 -15.38
CA GLY A 276 41.18 -13.70 -14.93
C GLY A 276 41.77 -12.45 -14.28
N SER A 277 43.03 -12.54 -13.86
CA SER A 277 43.75 -11.42 -13.25
C SER A 277 44.17 -10.41 -14.31
N ALA A 278 44.54 -9.19 -13.91
CA ALA A 278 45.04 -8.17 -14.84
C ALA A 278 46.21 -8.67 -15.72
N ASP A 279 47.00 -9.61 -15.19
CA ASP A 279 48.14 -10.24 -15.87
C ASP A 279 47.79 -11.53 -16.64
N ASP A 280 46.57 -12.07 -16.49
CA ASP A 280 46.12 -13.33 -17.11
C ASP A 280 44.65 -13.22 -17.50
N LEU A 281 44.38 -12.31 -18.45
CA LEU A 281 43.03 -11.98 -18.89
C LEU A 281 42.60 -12.91 -20.04
N HIS A 282 41.68 -13.83 -19.76
CA HIS A 282 41.07 -14.74 -20.73
C HIS A 282 39.76 -14.18 -21.25
N GLY A 283 39.63 -14.00 -22.56
CA GLY A 283 38.39 -13.60 -23.21
C GLY A 283 38.60 -12.99 -24.59
N PRO A 284 37.53 -12.50 -25.24
CA PRO A 284 36.16 -12.52 -24.74
C PRO A 284 35.59 -13.95 -24.69
N LEU A 285 34.96 -14.30 -23.57
CA LEU A 285 34.23 -15.55 -23.42
C LEU A 285 33.00 -15.49 -24.34
N PRO A 286 32.68 -16.59 -25.06
CA PRO A 286 31.46 -16.66 -25.84
C PRO A 286 30.26 -16.52 -24.91
N VAL A 287 29.20 -15.89 -25.41
CA VAL A 287 27.90 -15.88 -24.74
C VAL A 287 27.49 -17.33 -24.47
N PRO A 288 27.04 -17.69 -23.25
CA PRO A 288 26.53 -19.04 -22.99
C PRO A 288 25.47 -19.39 -24.04
N ASP A 289 25.65 -20.49 -24.77
CA ASP A 289 24.79 -20.90 -25.89
C ASP A 289 23.44 -21.51 -25.41
N ASP A 290 23.08 -21.21 -24.15
CA ASP A 290 21.98 -21.82 -23.43
C ASP A 290 20.72 -21.01 -23.69
N TRP A 291 19.71 -21.54 -24.39
CA TRP A 291 18.45 -20.83 -24.69
C TRP A 291 17.71 -20.22 -23.47
N TRP A 292 18.10 -20.58 -22.25
CA TRP A 292 17.49 -20.10 -21.00
C TRP A 292 17.71 -18.61 -20.74
N HIS A 293 18.91 -18.07 -21.02
CA HIS A 293 19.19 -16.64 -20.78
C HIS A 293 18.33 -15.70 -21.63
N LEU A 294 17.78 -16.24 -22.74
CA LEU A 294 16.88 -15.54 -23.65
C LEU A 294 15.44 -15.48 -23.13
N ILE A 295 15.03 -16.44 -22.28
CA ILE A 295 13.65 -16.58 -21.77
C ILE A 295 13.53 -16.08 -20.33
N GLU A 296 14.62 -16.14 -19.56
CA GLU A 296 14.67 -15.80 -18.14
C GLU A 296 14.19 -14.36 -17.82
N PRO A 297 14.57 -13.31 -18.58
CA PRO A 297 14.05 -11.95 -18.35
C PRO A 297 12.54 -11.83 -18.59
N TRP A 298 11.98 -12.73 -19.40
CA TRP A 298 10.57 -12.73 -19.79
C TRP A 298 9.71 -13.56 -18.85
N LEU A 299 10.19 -14.67 -18.32
CA LEU A 299 9.33 -15.63 -17.62
C LEU A 299 8.89 -15.12 -16.25
N TYR A 300 9.81 -14.61 -15.42
CA TYR A 300 9.52 -14.34 -14.01
C TYR A 300 8.66 -13.10 -13.76
N PRO A 301 8.95 -11.91 -14.35
CA PRO A 301 8.12 -10.73 -14.12
C PRO A 301 6.76 -10.78 -14.83
N ASN A 302 6.69 -11.40 -16.01
CA ASN A 302 5.44 -11.44 -16.79
C ASN A 302 4.38 -12.37 -16.18
N VAL A 303 4.78 -13.47 -15.53
CA VAL A 303 3.82 -14.33 -14.81
C VAL A 303 3.04 -13.52 -13.78
N LEU A 304 3.73 -12.67 -13.02
CA LEU A 304 3.08 -11.81 -12.05
C LEU A 304 2.13 -10.81 -12.72
N MET A 305 2.52 -10.20 -13.84
CA MET A 305 1.66 -9.29 -14.60
C MET A 305 0.42 -9.99 -15.16
N MET A 306 0.54 -11.23 -15.64
CA MET A 306 -0.59 -12.01 -16.14
C MET A 306 -1.55 -12.40 -15.01
N LEU A 307 -1.05 -12.71 -13.82
CA LEU A 307 -1.89 -12.96 -12.64
C LEU A 307 -2.70 -11.71 -12.25
N TRP A 308 -2.04 -10.54 -12.20
CA TRP A 308 -2.71 -9.27 -11.93
C TRP A 308 -3.75 -8.93 -13.01
N PHE A 309 -3.41 -9.14 -14.28
CA PHE A 309 -4.33 -8.96 -15.39
C PHE A 309 -5.57 -9.84 -15.25
N GLY A 310 -5.42 -11.09 -14.80
CA GLY A 310 -6.54 -11.98 -14.48
C GLY A 310 -7.49 -11.42 -13.42
N PHE A 311 -6.96 -10.81 -12.35
CA PHE A 311 -7.80 -10.12 -11.35
C PHE A 311 -8.53 -8.92 -11.93
N ILE A 312 -7.85 -8.13 -12.77
CA ILE A 312 -8.43 -6.94 -13.41
C ILE A 312 -9.55 -7.35 -14.38
N CYS A 313 -9.34 -8.38 -15.21
CA CYS A 313 -10.37 -8.94 -16.09
C CYS A 313 -11.57 -9.43 -15.30
N LYS A 314 -11.37 -10.07 -14.14
CA LYS A 314 -12.46 -10.52 -13.27
C LYS A 314 -13.32 -9.35 -12.78
N VAL A 315 -12.71 -8.22 -12.42
CA VAL A 315 -13.45 -6.99 -12.06
C VAL A 315 -14.17 -6.43 -13.28
N ALA A 316 -13.50 -6.36 -14.44
CA ALA A 316 -14.09 -5.84 -15.67
C ALA A 316 -15.32 -6.64 -16.13
N ILE A 317 -15.26 -7.98 -16.08
CA ILE A 317 -16.42 -8.84 -16.35
C ILE A 317 -17.55 -8.53 -15.36
N GLY A 318 -17.24 -8.34 -14.08
CA GLY A 318 -18.23 -7.94 -13.08
C GLY A 318 -18.91 -6.61 -13.40
N VAL A 319 -18.15 -5.61 -13.87
CA VAL A 319 -18.69 -4.31 -14.30
C VAL A 319 -19.61 -4.46 -15.52
N LEU A 320 -19.23 -5.31 -16.48
CA LEU A 320 -20.06 -5.61 -17.65
C LEU A 320 -21.36 -6.34 -17.26
N ASP A 321 -21.32 -7.18 -16.22
CA ASP A 321 -22.51 -7.81 -15.63
C ASP A 321 -23.40 -6.83 -14.81
N GLY A 322 -23.03 -5.55 -14.74
CA GLY A 322 -23.75 -4.52 -14.00
C GLY A 322 -23.40 -4.44 -12.50
N ARG A 323 -22.33 -5.10 -12.04
CA ARG A 323 -21.81 -4.96 -10.68
C ARG A 323 -20.91 -3.74 -10.56
N ALA A 324 -20.71 -3.23 -9.35
CA ALA A 324 -19.74 -2.18 -9.10
C ALA A 324 -18.31 -2.66 -9.40
N ALA A 325 -17.42 -1.74 -9.81
CA ALA A 325 -15.99 -1.99 -9.97
C ALA A 325 -15.28 -2.20 -8.62
N ASP A 326 -15.60 -3.31 -7.95
CA ASP A 326 -15.06 -3.67 -6.66
C ASP A 326 -13.81 -4.55 -6.81
N ASP A 327 -12.75 -4.18 -6.11
CA ASP A 327 -11.49 -4.90 -6.11
C ASP A 327 -11.64 -6.24 -5.36
N VAL A 328 -11.45 -7.33 -6.09
CA VAL A 328 -11.58 -8.71 -5.59
C VAL A 328 -10.57 -9.09 -4.50
N ARG A 329 -9.58 -8.23 -4.24
CA ARG A 329 -8.48 -8.48 -3.29
C ARG A 329 -8.65 -7.78 -1.95
N SER A 330 -9.46 -6.72 -1.91
CA SER A 330 -9.85 -6.13 -0.63
C SER A 330 -10.58 -7.21 0.16
N ASP A 331 -10.08 -7.56 1.35
CA ASP A 331 -10.82 -8.39 2.31
C ASP A 331 -12.25 -7.89 2.36
N ASP A 332 -13.21 -8.80 2.20
CA ASP A 332 -14.63 -8.52 2.09
C ASP A 332 -15.01 -7.26 2.88
N GLU A 333 -15.26 -6.16 2.16
CA GLU A 333 -15.83 -4.94 2.73
C GLU A 333 -17.32 -5.15 3.08
N SER A 334 -17.78 -6.40 3.23
CA SER A 334 -19.06 -6.71 3.84
C SER A 334 -18.89 -6.69 5.36
N ASP A 335 -19.80 -5.97 6.01
CA ASP A 335 -19.84 -5.69 7.43
C ASP A 335 -19.91 -6.95 8.35
N GLU A 336 -19.75 -8.17 7.83
CA GLU A 336 -20.05 -9.43 8.53
C GLU A 336 -19.05 -9.80 9.64
N GLU A 337 -17.76 -9.48 9.51
CA GLU A 337 -16.79 -9.80 10.57
C GLU A 337 -16.91 -8.82 11.76
N TYR A 338 -17.21 -7.54 11.48
CA TYR A 338 -17.40 -6.52 12.51
C TYR A 338 -18.74 -6.72 13.24
N GLN A 339 -19.79 -7.06 12.49
CA GLN A 339 -21.12 -7.33 13.04
C GLN A 339 -21.14 -8.62 13.84
N ARG A 340 -20.32 -9.63 13.48
CA ARG A 340 -20.12 -10.82 14.32
C ARG A 340 -19.43 -10.48 15.65
N THR A 341 -18.43 -9.58 15.67
CA THR A 341 -17.81 -9.14 16.92
C THR A 341 -18.72 -8.29 17.79
N GLU A 342 -19.51 -7.36 17.21
CA GLU A 342 -20.49 -6.57 17.99
C GLU A 342 -21.67 -7.42 18.48
N LEU A 343 -22.14 -8.40 17.68
CA LEU A 343 -23.18 -9.33 18.12
C LEU A 343 -22.64 -10.30 19.18
N GLU A 344 -21.39 -10.75 19.09
CA GLU A 344 -20.77 -11.57 20.15
C GLU A 344 -20.49 -10.77 21.42
N GLU A 345 -20.05 -9.51 21.34
CA GLU A 345 -19.82 -8.64 22.49
C GLU A 345 -21.13 -8.16 23.13
N GLY A 346 -22.14 -7.83 22.31
CA GLY A 346 -23.50 -7.53 22.75
C GLY A 346 -24.19 -8.73 23.39
N SER A 347 -24.01 -9.94 22.83
CA SER A 347 -24.54 -11.18 23.41
C SER A 347 -23.84 -11.57 24.71
N LYS A 348 -22.53 -11.33 24.86
CA LYS A 348 -21.79 -11.56 26.11
C LYS A 348 -22.12 -10.51 27.18
N SER A 349 -22.38 -9.26 26.77
CA SER A 349 -22.88 -8.20 27.65
C SER A 349 -24.28 -8.52 28.18
N PHE A 350 -25.18 -9.02 27.33
CA PHE A 350 -26.53 -9.41 27.72
C PHE A 350 -26.55 -10.69 28.60
N ALA A 351 -25.65 -11.65 28.34
CA ALA A 351 -25.51 -12.86 29.15
C ALA A 351 -24.89 -12.62 30.55
N ASN A 352 -24.06 -11.58 30.70
CA ASN A 352 -23.50 -11.18 32.01
C ASN A 352 -24.40 -10.23 32.81
N GLY A 353 -25.50 -9.73 32.21
CA GLY A 353 -26.45 -8.81 32.84
C GLY A 353 -27.66 -9.46 33.51
N SER A 354 -27.95 -10.74 33.27
CA SER A 354 -29.13 -11.42 33.83
C SER A 354 -28.86 -12.10 35.19
N GLY A 355 -28.03 -11.46 36.03
CA GLY A 355 -27.54 -12.01 37.30
C GLY A 355 -27.98 -11.25 38.54
N TRP A 356 -29.12 -10.55 38.53
CA TRP A 356 -29.64 -9.88 39.74
C TRP A 356 -31.17 -9.94 39.82
N GLN A 357 -31.72 -11.11 40.15
CA GLN A 357 -32.99 -11.23 40.88
C GLN A 357 -33.20 -12.68 41.32
N LYS A 358 -32.57 -13.05 42.44
CA LYS A 358 -33.03 -14.12 43.34
C LYS A 358 -32.12 -14.16 44.56
N SER A 359 -32.58 -13.55 45.65
CA SER A 359 -32.28 -13.92 47.04
C SER A 359 -32.50 -12.73 47.94
N GLN A 360 -33.68 -12.64 48.57
CA GLN A 360 -33.80 -12.42 50.01
C GLN A 360 -35.28 -12.60 50.43
N LEU A 361 -35.46 -13.43 51.46
CA LEU A 361 -36.60 -13.60 52.39
C LEU A 361 -37.43 -14.90 52.27
N GLN A 362 -37.26 -15.69 53.33
CA GLN A 362 -37.81 -17.00 53.67
C GLN A 362 -39.26 -16.94 54.20
N PRO A 363 -39.96 -18.10 54.35
CA PRO A 363 -41.39 -18.16 54.65
C PRO A 363 -41.66 -18.27 56.17
N GLY A 364 -42.73 -17.62 56.64
CA GLY A 364 -43.25 -17.91 57.98
C GLY A 364 -44.33 -16.95 58.50
N ARG A 365 -45.53 -17.53 58.71
CA ARG A 365 -46.60 -17.12 59.65
C ARG A 365 -47.40 -15.82 59.40
N SER A 366 -48.68 -16.04 59.09
CA SER A 366 -49.88 -15.53 59.78
C SER A 366 -49.79 -14.17 60.48
N VAL A 367 -50.66 -13.22 60.11
CA VAL A 367 -51.78 -12.71 60.93
C VAL A 367 -52.38 -11.45 60.26
N ARG A 368 -53.68 -11.54 59.96
CA ARG A 368 -54.74 -10.51 60.05
C ARG A 368 -54.34 -9.02 60.06
N CYS A 369 -54.74 -8.28 59.03
CA CYS A 369 -54.85 -6.82 59.10
C CYS A 369 -56.29 -6.40 59.47
N ASN A 370 -56.43 -5.76 60.63
CA ASN A 370 -57.55 -4.89 60.97
C ASN A 370 -57.08 -3.44 60.80
N GLY A 371 -57.95 -2.58 60.26
CA GLY A 371 -58.04 -1.17 60.67
C GLY A 371 -57.58 -0.10 59.67
N ALA A 372 -58.47 0.89 59.54
CA ALA A 372 -58.35 2.24 58.93
C ALA A 372 -58.63 2.30 57.40
N ALA A 373 -59.81 2.78 56.97
CA ALA A 373 -60.24 4.21 56.90
C ALA A 373 -59.35 4.98 55.91
N GLN A 374 -59.82 5.69 54.88
CA GLN A 374 -61.11 6.31 54.59
C GLN A 374 -61.11 6.74 53.10
N ILE A 375 -62.31 6.86 52.50
CA ILE A 375 -62.74 7.82 51.43
C ILE A 375 -61.96 7.75 50.09
N GLY A 376 -62.58 7.42 48.95
CA GLY A 376 -63.74 8.11 48.39
C GLY A 376 -64.34 7.42 47.16
N ASN A 377 -65.63 7.15 47.28
CA ASN A 377 -66.75 7.22 46.34
C ASN A 377 -66.54 7.12 44.81
N GLY A 378 -67.32 6.22 44.19
CA GLY A 378 -67.96 6.51 42.90
C GLY A 378 -68.04 5.35 41.89
N GLY A 379 -69.20 4.70 41.80
CA GLY A 379 -69.68 4.13 40.52
C GLY A 379 -69.92 2.62 40.46
N LYS A 380 -71.15 2.21 40.80
CA LYS A 380 -71.75 0.87 40.61
C LYS A 380 -72.00 0.50 39.13
N LYS A 381 -71.98 -0.81 38.86
CA LYS A 381 -72.92 -1.67 38.08
C LYS A 381 -72.11 -2.75 37.35
N GLU A 382 -71.93 -3.98 37.85
CA GLU A 382 -72.87 -5.10 38.09
C GLU A 382 -73.54 -5.68 36.82
N LEU A 383 -73.43 -7.02 36.70
CA LEU A 383 -74.22 -7.99 35.91
C LEU A 383 -73.93 -8.01 34.39
N THR A 384 -73.79 -9.13 33.68
CA THR A 384 -74.22 -10.52 33.93
C THR A 384 -73.48 -11.46 32.97
N ALA A 385 -73.28 -12.70 33.39
CA ALA A 385 -72.87 -13.82 32.54
C ALA A 385 -73.95 -14.21 31.50
N ARG A 386 -73.53 -14.71 30.32
CA ARG A 386 -74.10 -15.96 29.78
C ARG A 386 -73.28 -16.55 28.62
N SER A 387 -73.14 -17.87 28.73
CA SER A 387 -72.53 -18.85 27.84
C SER A 387 -73.49 -19.27 26.70
N MET A 388 -72.90 -19.91 25.69
CA MET A 388 -73.41 -20.84 24.65
C MET A 388 -73.29 -20.31 23.21
N ALA A 389 -72.40 -20.83 22.35
CA ALA A 389 -72.29 -22.18 21.78
C ALA A 389 -73.27 -22.45 20.62
N LYS A 390 -72.75 -22.41 19.37
CA LYS A 390 -73.00 -23.29 18.19
C LYS A 390 -72.51 -22.53 16.94
N LYS A 391 -71.39 -22.92 16.32
CA LYS A 391 -71.31 -23.90 15.23
C LYS A 391 -72.41 -23.71 14.17
N GLY A 392 -72.03 -22.98 13.12
CA GLY A 392 -72.46 -23.13 11.73
C GLY A 392 -71.18 -23.02 10.91
#